data_AF-A0A328EIJ8-F1
#
_entry.id   AF-A0A328EIJ8-F1
#
_cell.length_a   1.000
_cell.length_b   1.000
_cell.length_c   1.000
_cell.angle_alpha   90.00
_cell.angle_beta   90.00
_cell.angle_gamma   90.00
#
_symmetry.space_group_name_H-M   'P 1'
#
loop_
_entity.id
_entity.type
_entity.pdbx_description
1 polymer ?
#
loop_
_entity_poly.entity_id
_entity_poly.type
_entity_poly.pdbx_seq_one_letter_code
_entity_poly.pdbx_strand_id
1 'polypeptide(L)' 'MNKIDSDLYINYILPLEDALKNENFEKIDFILETIYTMGMDDKTITKIDDILQEATLFSEFREEDYKIEALNLIEDFKN' A
#
# COMPACT_ATOMS: atom_id res chain seq x y z
N MET A 1 -2.13 15.71 7.32
CA MET A 1 -0.96 15.01 6.76
C MET A 1 0.30 15.90 6.76
N ASN A 2 1.45 15.40 7.25
CA ASN A 2 2.74 16.11 7.16
C ASN A 2 3.43 15.87 5.81
N LYS A 3 4.54 16.57 5.49
CA LYS A 3 5.22 16.45 4.19
C LYS A 3 5.66 15.02 3.87
N ILE A 4 6.20 14.30 4.85
CA ILE A 4 6.69 12.92 4.66
C ILE A 4 5.53 11.99 4.33
N ASP A 5 4.42 12.14 5.05
CA ASP A 5 3.21 11.35 4.83
C ASP A 5 2.59 11.65 3.45
N SER A 6 2.63 12.92 3.01
CA SER A 6 2.20 13.29 1.65
C SER A 6 3.07 12.69 0.56
N ASP A 7 4.40 12.71 0.74
CA ASP A 7 5.33 12.12 -0.24
C ASP A 7 5.18 10.59 -0.29
N LEU A 8 4.95 9.94 0.87
CA LEU A 8 4.64 8.51 0.94
C LEU A 8 3.35 8.17 0.20
N TYR A 9 2.29 8.94 0.47
CA TYR A 9 1.01 8.73 -0.17
C TYR A 9 1.11 8.89 -1.68
N ILE A 10 1.64 10.01 -2.16
CA ILE A 10 1.64 10.35 -3.60
C ILE A 10 2.50 9.37 -4.39
N ASN A 11 3.68 8.99 -3.88
CA ASN A 11 4.64 8.23 -4.65
C ASN A 11 4.43 6.71 -4.56
N TYR A 12 3.78 6.20 -3.51
CA TYR A 12 3.68 4.76 -3.27
C TYR A 12 2.24 4.30 -3.06
N ILE A 13 1.52 4.92 -2.13
CA ILE A 13 0.20 4.44 -1.72
C ILE A 13 -0.88 4.77 -2.75
N LEU A 14 -0.84 5.93 -3.40
CA LEU A 14 -1.79 6.31 -4.43
C LEU A 14 -1.74 5.38 -5.65
N PRO A 15 -0.55 5.02 -6.20
CA PRO A 15 -0.44 3.97 -7.21
C PRO A 15 -0.97 2.61 -6.75
N LEU A 16 -0.76 2.25 -5.48
CA LEU A 16 -1.23 0.99 -4.90
C LEU A 16 -2.75 0.97 -4.75
N GLU A 17 -3.35 2.07 -4.29
CA GLU A 17 -4.80 2.25 -4.17
C GLU A 17 -5.50 2.08 -5.52
N ASP A 18 -4.95 2.68 -6.57
CA ASP A 18 -5.45 2.51 -7.95
C ASP A 18 -5.32 1.05 -8.41
N ALA A 19 -4.20 0.40 -8.12
CA ALA A 19 -3.99 -1.01 -8.47
C ALA A 19 -4.97 -1.95 -7.75
N LEU A 20 -5.22 -1.71 -6.46
CA LEU A 20 -6.20 -2.44 -5.63
C LEU A 20 -7.62 -2.27 -6.18
N LYS A 21 -8.06 -1.03 -6.44
CA LYS A 21 -9.40 -0.74 -6.97
C LYS A 21 -9.68 -1.39 -8.33
N ASN A 22 -8.65 -1.53 -9.15
CA ASN A 22 -8.74 -2.14 -10.47
C ASN A 22 -8.34 -3.62 -10.49
N GLU A 23 -8.04 -4.22 -9.32
CA GLU A 23 -7.59 -5.62 -9.19
C GLU A 23 -6.43 -5.96 -10.14
N ASN A 24 -5.51 -5.02 -10.31
CA ASN A 24 -4.35 -5.16 -11.19
C ASN A 24 -3.20 -5.80 -10.42
N PHE A 25 -3.24 -7.13 -10.30
CA PHE A 25 -2.27 -7.92 -9.52
C PHE A 25 -0.81 -7.72 -9.95
N GLU A 26 -0.53 -7.65 -11.26
CA GLU A 26 0.83 -7.39 -11.75
C GLU A 26 1.37 -6.04 -11.26
N LYS A 27 0.50 -5.02 -11.21
CA LYS A 27 0.86 -3.70 -10.71
C LYS A 27 0.98 -3.68 -9.18
N ILE A 28 0.13 -4.41 -8.47
CA ILE A 28 0.22 -4.58 -7.01
C ILE A 28 1.59 -5.18 -6.66
N ASP A 29 1.94 -6.32 -7.26
CA ASP A 29 3.21 -7.01 -7.02
C ASP A 29 4.41 -6.12 -7.32
N PHE A 30 4.40 -5.42 -8.46
CA PHE A 30 5.47 -4.50 -8.84
C PHE A 30 5.67 -3.36 -7.81
N ILE A 31 4.58 -2.78 -7.32
CA ILE A 31 4.63 -1.70 -6.34
C ILE A 31 5.16 -2.23 -4.99
N LEU A 32 4.65 -3.36 -4.53
CA LEU A 32 5.09 -3.99 -3.28
C LEU A 32 6.58 -4.33 -3.33
N GLU A 33 7.05 -4.98 -4.39
CA GLU A 33 8.48 -5.28 -4.59
C GLU A 33 9.33 -4.01 -4.60
N THR A 34 8.87 -2.96 -5.28
CA THR A 34 9.57 -1.67 -5.31
C THR A 34 9.72 -1.08 -3.91
N ILE A 35 8.66 -1.09 -3.11
CA ILE A 35 8.68 -0.52 -1.75
C ILE A 35 9.61 -1.32 -0.84
N TYR A 36 9.51 -2.65 -0.87
CA TYR A 36 10.36 -3.52 -0.04
C TYR A 36 11.84 -3.46 -0.45
N THR A 37 12.16 -3.21 -1.72
CA THR A 37 13.55 -3.11 -2.21
C THR A 37 14.16 -1.72 -2.04
N MET A 38 13.34 -0.67 -1.93
CA MET A 38 13.82 0.71 -1.78
C MET A 38 14.58 0.99 -0.48
N GLY A 39 14.44 0.11 0.53
CA GLY A 39 15.16 0.25 1.79
C GLY A 39 14.76 1.53 2.55
N MET A 40 13.46 1.81 2.64
CA MET A 40 12.94 2.88 3.49
C MET A 40 13.37 2.65 4.95
N ASP A 41 13.57 3.71 5.71
CA ASP A 41 13.89 3.56 7.14
C ASP A 41 12.70 3.00 7.92
N ASP A 42 12.99 2.28 9.01
CA ASP A 42 11.99 1.56 9.82
C ASP A 42 10.83 2.46 10.25
N LYS A 43 11.07 3.73 10.57
CA LYS A 43 9.99 4.64 11.01
C LYS A 43 9.06 5.04 9.87
N THR A 44 9.59 5.09 8.64
CA THR A 44 8.85 5.43 7.45
C THR A 44 8.03 4.24 6.96
N ILE A 45 8.63 3.04 6.88
CA ILE A 45 7.90 1.82 6.47
C ILE A 45 6.80 1.45 7.48
N THR A 46 7.06 1.58 8.79
CA THR A 46 6.07 1.28 9.85
C THR A 46 4.77 2.08 9.70
N LYS A 47 4.80 3.26 9.06
CA LYS A 47 3.59 4.07 8.85
C LYS A 47 2.62 3.49 7.83
N ILE A 48 3.12 2.64 6.94
CA ILE A 48 2.34 2.04 5.84
C ILE A 48 2.38 0.51 5.89
N ASP A 49 3.02 -0.09 6.89
CA ASP A 49 3.27 -1.52 6.98
C ASP A 49 1.97 -2.33 6.94
N ASP A 50 0.96 -1.93 7.70
CA ASP A 50 -0.36 -2.57 7.70
C ASP A 50 -1.00 -2.52 6.29
N ILE A 51 -0.86 -1.40 5.56
CA ILE A 51 -1.35 -1.27 4.17
C ILE A 51 -0.62 -2.26 3.26
N LEU A 52 0.70 -2.34 3.39
CA LEU A 52 1.54 -3.22 2.56
C LEU A 52 1.24 -4.69 2.85
N GLN A 53 1.02 -5.04 4.12
CA GLN A 53 0.68 -6.39 4.54
C GLN A 53 -0.65 -6.82 3.93
N GLU A 54 -1.71 -6.04 4.10
CA GLU A 54 -3.04 -6.38 3.56
C GLU A 54 -3.04 -6.42 2.03
N ALA A 55 -2.34 -5.50 1.37
CA ALA A 55 -2.17 -5.54 -0.08
C ALA A 55 -1.38 -6.79 -0.56
N THR A 56 -0.40 -7.25 0.22
CA THR A 56 0.34 -8.49 -0.06
C THR A 56 -0.60 -9.70 0.06
N LEU A 57 -1.36 -9.78 1.15
CA LEU A 57 -2.33 -10.85 1.36
C LEU A 57 -3.40 -10.87 0.26
N PHE A 58 -3.87 -9.70 -0.17
CA PHE A 58 -4.79 -9.61 -1.30
C PHE A 58 -4.16 -10.13 -2.61
N SER A 59 -2.91 -9.78 -2.90
CA SER A 59 -2.23 -10.27 -4.12
C SER A 59 -2.06 -11.79 -4.11
N GLU A 60 -1.72 -12.37 -2.95
CA GLU A 60 -1.49 -13.80 -2.78
C GLU A 60 -2.78 -14.63 -2.79
N PHE A 61 -3.77 -14.23 -1.98
CA PHE A 61 -4.97 -15.03 -1.72
C PHE A 61 -6.17 -14.60 -2.55
N ARG A 62 -6.19 -13.37 -3.05
CA ARG A 62 -7.29 -12.78 -3.85
C ARG A 62 -8.63 -12.77 -3.11
N GLU A 63 -8.58 -12.77 -1.78
CA GLU A 63 -9.76 -12.67 -0.93
C GLU A 63 -10.14 -11.19 -0.77
N GLU A 64 -11.41 -10.90 -1.01
CA GLU A 64 -11.94 -9.53 -1.04
C GLU A 64 -11.74 -8.78 0.28
N ASP A 65 -11.77 -9.50 1.41
CA ASP A 65 -11.61 -8.93 2.75
C ASP A 65 -10.25 -8.21 2.89
N TYR A 66 -9.17 -8.78 2.33
CA TYR A 66 -7.84 -8.16 2.32
C TYR A 66 -7.81 -6.88 1.48
N LYS A 67 -8.51 -6.85 0.34
CA LYS A 67 -8.64 -5.63 -0.47
C LYS A 67 -9.37 -4.53 0.27
N ILE A 68 -10.49 -4.89 0.91
CA ILE A 68 -11.32 -3.95 1.67
C ILE A 68 -10.50 -3.36 2.82
N GLU A 69 -9.79 -4.20 3.58
CA GLU A 69 -8.99 -3.74 4.70
C GLU A 69 -7.83 -2.84 4.24
N ALA A 70 -7.09 -3.23 3.19
CA ALA A 70 -6.06 -2.38 2.61
C ALA A 70 -6.61 -1.01 2.19
N LEU A 71 -7.78 -0.96 1.55
CA LEU A 71 -8.41 0.29 1.14
C LEU A 71 -8.90 1.14 2.33
N ASN A 72 -9.37 0.52 3.41
CA ASN A 72 -9.74 1.22 4.64
C ASN A 72 -8.51 1.85 5.30
N LEU A 73 -7.43 1.09 5.44
CA LEU A 73 -6.15 1.57 6.00
C LEU A 73 -5.58 2.73 5.18
N ILE A 74 -5.71 2.66 3.84
CA ILE A 74 -5.32 3.76 2.95
C ILE A 74 -6.17 5.01 3.19
N GLU A 75 -7.47 4.87 3.42
CA GLU A 75 -8.34 6.00 3.71
C GLU A 75 -8.03 6.61 5.09
N ASP A 76 -7.75 5.78 6.10
CA ASP A 76 -7.33 6.24 7.41
C ASP A 76 -5.99 6.98 7.36
N PHE A 77 -5.04 6.53 6.51
CA PHE A 77 -3.76 7.19 6.31
C PHE A 77 -3.88 8.61 5.71
N LYS A 78 -4.93 8.88 4.92
CA LYS A 78 -5.17 10.20 4.31
C LYS A 78 -5.64 11.25 5.33
N ASN A 79 -6.27 10.82 6.42
CA ASN A 79 -6.92 11.67 7.43
C ASN A 79 -5.91 12.22 8.45
#